data_AF-A0A4R4A527-F1
#
_entry.id   AF-A0A4R4A527-F1
#
_cell.length_a   1.000
_cell.length_b   1.000
_cell.length_c   1.000
_cell.angle_alpha   90.00
_cell.angle_beta   90.00
_cell.angle_gamma   90.00
#
_symmetry.space_group_name_H-M   'P 1'
#
loop_
_entity.id
_entity.type
_entity.pdbx_description
1 polymer ?
#
loop_
_entity_poly.entity_id
_entity_poly.type
_entity_poly.pdbx_seq_one_letter_code
_entity_poly.pdbx_strand_id
1 'polypeptide(L)'
;MGVLFNRCPFQPFPTFSNLFQPFSTLGLHRFDQLCAQHAIEHRLIKPRTPQTNGLVERFNGRIAEVLATTRFDSALSLEQTFTRYVQVYNQHIPQKALGHITPIQALKEWAQKRPELFNKRVYNLKGLDK
;
A
#
# COMPACT_ATOMS: atom_id res chain seq x y z
N MET A 1 -6.20 -8.90 -2.72
CA MET A 1 -5.62 -9.25 -4.04
C MET A 1 -4.52 -8.25 -4.37
N GLY A 2 -3.26 -8.63 -4.19
CA GLY A 2 -2.10 -7.81 -4.54
C GLY A 2 -1.74 -7.97 -6.02
N VAL A 3 -1.53 -6.84 -6.71
CA VAL A 3 -0.87 -6.83 -8.01
C VAL A 3 0.61 -7.11 -7.74
N LEU A 4 1.09 -8.28 -8.16
CA LEU A 4 2.50 -8.63 -8.03
C LEU A 4 3.27 -7.87 -9.10
N PHE A 5 4.12 -6.94 -8.66
CA PHE A 5 5.12 -6.30 -9.51
C PHE A 5 6.31 -7.24 -9.71
N ASN A 6 6.95 -7.20 -10.88
CA ASN A 6 8.17 -7.95 -11.18
C ASN A 6 9.38 -7.48 -10.37
N ARG A 7 9.45 -6.17 -10.13
CA ARG A 7 10.40 -5.47 -9.24
C ARG A 7 9.72 -4.18 -8.78
N CYS A 8 9.89 -3.79 -7.51
CA CYS A 8 9.39 -2.51 -7.00
C CYS A 8 10.03 -1.35 -7.80
N PRO A 9 9.26 -0.55 -8.57
CA PRO A 9 9.81 0.38 -9.55
C PRO A 9 10.04 1.79 -9.02
N PHE A 10 10.09 1.96 -7.69
CA PHE A 10 10.43 3.22 -7.07
C PHE A 10 11.93 3.46 -7.24
N GLN A 11 12.30 4.27 -8.24
CA GLN A 11 13.68 4.76 -8.36
C GLN A 11 14.04 5.59 -7.11
N PRO A 12 15.32 5.56 -6.68
CA PRO A 12 15.76 6.24 -5.47
C PRO A 12 15.68 7.77 -5.64
N PHE A 13 14.97 8.44 -4.73
CA PHE A 13 15.23 9.85 -4.45
C PHE A 13 16.66 9.98 -3.87
N PRO A 14 17.39 11.07 -4.17
CA PRO A 14 18.80 11.20 -3.83
C PRO A 14 19.01 11.00 -2.33
N THR A 15 19.95 10.11 -2.02
CA THR A 15 20.37 9.75 -0.67
C THR A 15 20.93 10.96 0.05
N PHE A 16 20.21 11.50 1.03
CA PHE A 16 20.85 12.30 2.08
C PHE A 16 21.64 11.35 2.98
N SER A 17 22.95 11.50 2.93
CA SER A 17 23.93 10.68 3.63
C SER A 17 23.87 10.89 5.15
N ASN A 18 23.89 9.74 5.83
CA ASN A 18 24.45 9.43 7.15
C ASN A 18 24.07 10.27 8.38
N LEU A 19 23.51 9.57 9.38
CA LEU A 19 24.00 9.44 10.76
C LEU A 19 22.83 9.19 11.73
N PHE A 20 22.34 7.95 11.76
CA PHE A 20 21.82 7.27 12.96
C PHE A 20 21.43 5.86 12.52
N GLN A 21 21.97 4.83 13.19
CA GLN A 21 21.66 3.45 12.85
C GLN A 21 20.14 3.23 12.95
N PRO A 22 19.47 2.75 11.89
CA PRO A 22 18.12 2.25 12.05
C PRO A 22 18.17 1.11 13.06
N PHE A 23 17.06 0.86 13.76
CA PHE A 23 16.80 -0.43 14.40
C PHE A 23 16.74 -1.49 13.27
N SER A 24 17.91 -1.81 12.71
CA SER A 24 18.16 -2.84 11.73
C SER A 24 18.82 -3.95 12.51
N THR A 25 18.07 -5.01 12.71
CA THR A 25 18.63 -6.31 13.05
C THR A 25 19.42 -6.83 11.85
N LEU A 26 20.55 -6.23 11.44
CA LEU A 26 21.60 -6.81 10.56
C LEU A 26 21.17 -7.67 9.33
N GLY A 27 19.93 -7.54 8.81
CA GLY A 27 19.35 -8.50 7.85
C GLY A 27 18.98 -9.88 8.44
N LEU A 28 19.01 -10.04 9.76
CA LEU A 28 18.70 -11.27 10.50
C LEU A 28 17.20 -11.51 10.66
N HIS A 29 16.36 -10.48 10.49
CA HIS A 29 14.92 -10.66 10.62
C HIS A 29 14.38 -11.45 9.43
N ARG A 30 13.45 -12.40 9.69
CA ARG A 30 12.88 -13.27 8.65
C ARG A 30 12.28 -12.48 7.48
N PHE A 31 11.75 -11.28 7.75
CA PHE A 31 11.22 -10.39 6.72
C PHE A 31 12.33 -9.83 5.81
N ASP A 32 13.50 -9.45 6.36
CA ASP A 32 14.62 -8.94 5.57
C ASP A 32 15.16 -10.01 4.63
N GLN A 33 15.23 -11.26 5.10
CA GLN A 33 15.63 -12.41 4.29
C GLN A 33 14.65 -12.66 3.14
N LEU A 34 13.35 -12.58 3.40
CA LEU A 34 12.32 -12.73 2.37
C LEU A 34 12.39 -11.58 1.34
N CYS A 35 12.58 -10.34 1.80
CA CYS A 35 12.80 -9.19 0.92
C CYS A 35 14.02 -9.40 0.02
N ALA A 36 15.15 -9.87 0.57
CA ALA A 36 16.35 -10.19 -0.20
C ALA A 36 16.11 -11.29 -1.24
N GLN A 37 15.40 -12.36 -0.88
CA GLN A 37 15.03 -13.44 -1.81
C GLN A 37 14.19 -12.95 -3.00
N HIS A 38 13.32 -11.97 -2.78
CA HIS A 38 12.47 -11.40 -3.83
C HIS A 38 13.04 -10.14 -4.49
N ALA A 39 14.30 -9.78 -4.21
CA ALA A 39 14.92 -8.54 -4.68
C ALA A 39 14.08 -7.28 -4.38
N ILE A 40 13.42 -7.28 -3.22
CA ILE A 40 12.65 -6.14 -2.70
C ILE A 40 13.58 -5.34 -1.79
N GLU A 41 13.78 -4.07 -2.11
CA GLU A 41 14.51 -3.16 -1.24
C GLU A 41 13.66 -2.81 -0.02
N HIS A 42 14.09 -3.22 1.17
CA HIS A 42 13.44 -2.88 2.43
C HIS A 42 14.01 -1.55 2.95
N ARG A 43 13.21 -0.47 2.85
CA ARG A 43 13.58 0.87 3.35
C ARG A 43 12.85 1.16 4.67
N LEU A 44 13.63 1.37 5.73
CA LEU A 44 13.11 1.80 7.03
C LEU A 44 13.12 3.33 7.15
N ILE A 45 12.08 3.87 7.79
CA ILE A 45 12.02 5.30 8.13
C ILE A 45 12.85 5.59 9.38
N LYS A 46 13.30 6.84 9.53
CA LYS A 46 13.98 7.26 10.76
C LYS A 46 12.98 7.21 11.92
N PRO A 47 13.38 6.76 13.11
CA PRO A 47 12.53 6.88 14.29
C PRO A 47 12.10 8.33 14.52
N ARG A 48 10.84 8.54 14.92
CA ARG A 48 10.24 9.85 15.20
C ARG A 48 10.09 10.78 13.99
N THR A 49 10.00 10.24 12.76
CA THR A 49 9.62 11.02 11.57
C THR A 49 8.26 10.58 11.02
N PRO A 50 7.14 11.03 11.63
CA PRO A 50 5.79 10.57 11.24
C PRO A 50 5.40 10.97 9.81
N GLN A 51 6.00 12.02 9.25
CA GLN A 51 5.64 12.55 7.93
C GLN A 51 5.84 11.53 6.81
N THR A 52 6.85 10.65 6.93
CA THR A 52 7.15 9.61 5.94
C THR A 52 6.10 8.49 5.90
N ASN A 53 5.28 8.36 6.95
CA ASN A 53 4.25 7.34 7.08
C ASN A 53 2.83 7.89 6.85
N GLY A 54 2.69 9.17 6.49
CA GLY A 54 1.40 9.87 6.47
C GLY A 54 0.38 9.37 5.43
N LEU A 55 0.77 8.56 4.44
CA LEU A 55 -0.18 7.92 3.52
C LEU A 55 -0.90 6.74 4.16
N VAL A 56 -0.15 5.83 4.80
CA VAL A 56 -0.76 4.66 5.46
C VAL A 56 -1.49 5.08 6.74
N GLU A 57 -0.99 6.09 7.45
CA GLU A 57 -1.68 6.63 8.62
C GLU A 57 -3.03 7.25 8.25
N ARG A 58 -3.11 7.99 7.12
CA ARG A 58 -4.39 8.50 6.61
C ARG A 58 -5.35 7.39 6.20
N PHE A 59 -4.85 6.35 5.54
CA PHE A 59 -5.65 5.18 5.19
C PHE A 59 -6.22 4.49 6.45
N ASN A 60 -5.36 4.27 7.46
CA ASN A 60 -5.72 3.64 8.73
C ASN A 60 -6.68 4.50 9.55
N GLY A 61 -6.47 5.82 9.61
CA GLY A 61 -7.36 6.74 10.30
C GLY A 61 -8.77 6.71 9.73
N ARG A 62 -8.90 6.68 8.39
CA ARG A 62 -10.21 6.68 7.74
C ARG A 62 -10.99 5.38 7.94
N ILE A 63 -10.33 4.21 7.97
CA ILE A 63 -11.02 2.97 8.36
C ILE A 63 -11.33 2.95 9.86
N ALA A 64 -10.46 3.50 10.71
CA ALA A 64 -10.72 3.59 12.15
C ALA A 64 -12.00 4.42 12.44
N GLU A 65 -12.25 5.50 11.70
CA GLU A 65 -13.51 6.27 11.78
C GLU A 65 -14.74 5.43 11.41
N VAL A 66 -14.65 4.62 10.34
CA VAL A 66 -15.73 3.70 9.94
C VAL A 66 -15.98 2.63 11.00
N LEU A 67 -14.92 2.06 11.56
CA LEU A 67 -15.02 1.07 12.63
C LEU A 67 -15.58 1.67 13.93
N ALA A 68 -15.25 2.92 14.25
CA ALA A 68 -15.75 3.59 15.44
C ALA A 68 -17.26 3.88 15.39
N THR A 69 -17.81 4.04 14.20
CA THR A 69 -19.24 4.36 13.98
C THR A 69 -20.12 3.14 13.72
N THR A 70 -19.52 1.96 13.51
CA THR A 70 -20.22 0.73 13.15
C THR A 70 -20.19 -0.28 14.29
N ARG A 71 -21.33 -0.89 14.61
CA ARG A 71 -21.41 -2.07 15.49
C ARG A 71 -21.42 -3.32 14.62
N PHE A 72 -20.66 -4.33 15.04
CA PHE A 72 -20.53 -5.59 14.31
C PHE A 72 -21.14 -6.72 15.13
N ASP A 73 -22.03 -7.49 14.50
CA ASP A 73 -22.69 -8.63 15.14
C ASP A 73 -21.82 -9.90 15.08
N SER A 74 -20.80 -9.92 14.21
CA SER A 74 -19.89 -11.05 14.04
C SER A 74 -18.52 -10.63 13.49
N ALA A 75 -17.52 -11.51 13.68
CA ALA A 75 -16.20 -11.35 13.06
C ALA A 75 -16.27 -11.37 11.52
N LEU A 76 -17.21 -12.14 10.95
CA LEU A 76 -17.44 -12.18 9.50
C LEU A 76 -17.91 -10.82 8.97
N SER A 77 -18.81 -10.14 9.69
CA SER A 77 -19.27 -8.80 9.33
C SER A 77 -18.13 -7.79 9.34
N LEU A 78 -17.25 -7.86 10.34
CA LEU A 78 -16.04 -7.03 10.40
C LEU A 78 -15.11 -7.28 9.21
N GLU A 79 -14.84 -8.55 8.87
CA GLU A 79 -14.01 -8.91 7.71
C GLU A 79 -14.61 -8.37 6.40
N GLN A 80 -15.92 -8.56 6.20
CA GLN A 80 -16.63 -8.04 5.03
C GLN A 80 -16.52 -6.52 4.93
N THR A 81 -16.61 -5.80 6.04
CA THR A 81 -16.41 -4.34 6.08
C THR A 81 -15.00 -3.95 5.69
N PHE A 82 -13.97 -4.65 6.17
CA PHE A 82 -12.59 -4.42 5.71
C PHE A 82 -12.44 -4.67 4.21
N THR A 83 -12.93 -5.79 3.70
CA THR A 83 -12.89 -6.12 2.27
C THR A 83 -13.59 -5.04 1.46
N ARG A 84 -14.78 -4.62 1.87
CA ARG A 84 -15.56 -3.59 1.19
C ARG A 84 -14.85 -2.24 1.22
N TYR A 85 -14.26 -1.86 2.35
CA TYR A 85 -13.52 -0.61 2.47
C TYR A 85 -12.32 -0.58 1.52
N VAL A 86 -11.51 -1.65 1.49
CA VAL A 86 -10.36 -1.76 0.57
C VAL A 86 -10.80 -1.66 -0.89
N GLN A 87 -11.92 -2.29 -1.24
CA GLN A 87 -12.49 -2.20 -2.59
C GLN A 87 -12.90 -0.76 -2.92
N VAL A 88 -13.71 -0.12 -2.07
CA VAL A 88 -14.19 1.25 -2.30
C VAL A 88 -13.02 2.23 -2.38
N TYR A 89 -12.06 2.13 -1.46
CA TYR A 89 -10.88 2.99 -1.45
C TYR A 89 -10.08 2.87 -2.75
N ASN A 90 -9.81 1.65 -3.21
CA ASN A 90 -8.99 1.42 -4.40
C ASN A 90 -9.70 1.72 -5.72
N GLN A 91 -11.02 1.49 -5.78
CA GLN A 91 -11.79 1.59 -7.03
C GLN A 91 -12.45 2.96 -7.20
N HIS A 92 -12.88 3.59 -6.11
CA HIS A 92 -13.84 4.70 -6.18
C HIS A 92 -13.40 5.97 -5.47
N ILE A 93 -12.47 5.93 -4.50
CA ILE A 93 -12.04 7.15 -3.77
C ILE A 93 -10.82 7.77 -4.46
N PRO A 94 -10.95 8.97 -5.06
CA PRO A 94 -9.82 9.66 -5.66
C PRO A 94 -8.86 10.22 -4.60
N GLN A 95 -7.56 10.14 -4.86
CA GLN A 95 -6.53 10.56 -3.92
C GLN A 95 -5.87 11.85 -4.38
N LYS A 96 -5.82 12.87 -3.51
CA LYS A 96 -5.11 14.13 -3.80
C LYS A 96 -3.64 13.89 -4.12
N ALA A 97 -3.00 12.94 -3.42
CA ALA A 97 -1.60 12.57 -3.65
C ALA A 97 -1.34 11.96 -5.04
N LEU A 98 -2.37 11.46 -5.71
CA LEU A 98 -2.29 10.92 -7.06
C LEU A 98 -2.79 11.91 -8.13
N GLY A 99 -3.09 13.16 -7.77
CA GLY A 99 -3.66 14.13 -8.69
C GLY A 99 -5.17 13.97 -8.89
N HIS A 100 -5.89 13.60 -7.82
CA HIS A 100 -7.35 13.43 -7.83
C HIS A 100 -7.87 12.28 -8.71
N ILE A 101 -7.06 11.24 -8.90
CA ILE A 101 -7.47 9.97 -9.51
C ILE A 101 -7.52 8.83 -8.48
N THR A 102 -8.24 7.76 -8.79
CA THR A 102 -8.32 6.59 -7.92
C THR A 102 -7.06 5.73 -8.01
N PRO A 103 -6.71 4.95 -6.96
CA PRO A 103 -5.55 4.07 -7.01
C PRO A 103 -5.56 3.10 -8.19
N ILE A 104 -6.74 2.58 -8.59
CA ILE A 104 -6.83 1.69 -9.75
C ILE A 104 -6.56 2.41 -11.07
N GLN A 105 -6.96 3.67 -11.21
CA GLN A 105 -6.66 4.47 -12.40
C GLN A 105 -5.15 4.72 -12.52
N ALA A 106 -4.51 5.12 -11.43
CA ALA A 106 -3.05 5.27 -11.38
C ALA A 106 -2.32 3.96 -11.76
N LEU A 107 -2.78 2.81 -11.23
CA LEU A 107 -2.22 1.51 -11.58
C LEU A 107 -2.39 1.16 -13.06
N LYS A 108 -3.54 1.50 -13.67
CA LYS A 108 -3.76 1.27 -15.11
C LYS A 108 -2.85 2.14 -15.97
N GLU A 109 -2.71 3.43 -15.63
CA GLU A 109 -1.80 4.33 -16.33
C GLU A 109 -0.35 3.85 -16.23
N TRP A 110 0.06 3.40 -15.04
CA TRP A 110 1.40 2.83 -14.87
C TRP A 110 1.59 1.53 -15.63
N ALA A 111 0.58 0.65 -15.67
CA ALA A 111 0.64 -0.58 -16.45
C ALA A 111 0.75 -0.31 -17.96
N GLN A 112 0.17 0.79 -18.45
CA GLN A 112 0.34 1.21 -19.84
C GLN A 112 1.73 1.81 -20.10
N LYS A 113 2.23 2.64 -19.18
CA LYS A 113 3.54 3.32 -19.32
C LYS A 113 4.73 2.38 -19.13
N ARG A 114 4.59 1.39 -18.26
CA ARG A 114 5.66 0.44 -17.87
C ARG A 114 5.11 -0.97 -17.70
N PRO A 115 4.69 -1.64 -18.79
CA PRO A 115 4.07 -2.97 -18.73
C PRO A 115 5.01 -4.06 -18.18
N GLU A 116 6.32 -3.92 -18.36
CA GLU A 116 7.35 -4.86 -17.91
C GLU A 116 7.35 -5.06 -16.39
N LEU A 117 6.83 -4.08 -15.65
CA LEU A 117 6.76 -4.12 -14.20
C LEU A 117 5.60 -4.96 -13.66
N PHE A 118 4.63 -5.34 -14.49
CA PHE A 118 3.39 -5.97 -14.03
C PHE A 118 3.33 -7.44 -14.43
N ASN A 119 3.18 -8.34 -13.46
CA ASN A 119 2.92 -9.76 -13.72
C ASN A 119 1.45 -10.10 -13.90
N LYS A 120 0.57 -9.15 -13.58
CA LYS A 120 -0.89 -9.34 -13.63
C LYS A 120 -1.53 -8.12 -14.27
N ARG A 121 -2.57 -8.38 -15.06
CA ARG A 121 -3.39 -7.31 -15.63
C ARG A 121 -4.08 -6.55 -14.51
N VAL A 122 -4.11 -5.23 -14.65
CA VAL A 122 -4.85 -4.34 -13.75
C VAL A 122 -6.28 -4.21 -14.28
N TYR A 123 -7.25 -4.73 -13.53
CA TYR A 123 -8.67 -4.65 -13.88
C TYR A 123 -9.46 -3.97 -12.76
N ASN A 124 -10.57 -3.35 -13.14
CA ASN A 124 -11.54 -2.90 -12.14
C ASN A 124 -12.22 -4.13 -11.54
N LEU A 125 -12.37 -4.15 -10.23
CA LEU A 125 -13.24 -5.15 -9.62
C LEU A 125 -14.67 -4.85 -10.08
N LYS A 126 -15.40 -5.88 -10.54
CA LYS A 126 -16.84 -5.74 -10.74
C LYS A 126 -17.44 -5.31 -9.40
N GLY A 127 -18.35 -4.34 -9.43
CA GLY A 127 -19.08 -3.96 -8.23
C GLY A 127 -19.69 -5.21 -7.61
N LEU A 128 -19.67 -5.31 -6.27
CA LEU A 128 -20.52 -6.27 -5.59
C LEU A 128 -21.95 -5.82 -5.90
N ASP A 129 -22.61 -6.52 -6.83
CA ASP A 129 -24.05 -6.35 -7.07
C ASP A 129 -24.75 -6.58 -5.72
N LYS A 130 -25.66 -5.66 -5.38
CA LYS A 130 -26.38 -5.64 -4.10
C LYS A 130 -27.31 -6.83 -3.97
#